data_AF-A0A5R9A2L8-F1
#
_entry.id   AF-A0A5R9A2L8-F1
#
_cell.length_a   1.000
_cell.length_b   1.000
_cell.length_c   1.000
_cell.angle_alpha   90.00
_cell.angle_beta   90.00
_cell.angle_gamma   90.00
#
_symmetry.space_group_name_H-M   'P 1'
#
loop_
_entity.id
_entity.type
_entity.pdbx_description
1 polymer ?
#
loop_
_entity_poly.entity_id
_entity_poly.type
_entity_poly.pdbx_seq_one_letter_code
_entity_poly.pdbx_strand_id
1 'polypeptide(L)'
;MTENLTTETHTQAEAATEDPPTFDLNRWLGEGKRHTRTLTVYLDPGLLGEAQELQERIKAHNKGASLQDPQEAAQQAAELQEQQAELEARIRASKAEVTVEALSDTDAEAFAAEYAQVEKNSTRQWDQSIVGTCIALAKLGTIGGERLTADQWHKLSQGPLAGGQWARIKQTILLASQETPDRLTTRRIVTPEGAPEGGGEASEAASQE
;
A
#
# COMPACT_ATOMS: atom_id res chain seq x y z
N MET A 1 46.09 38.51 54.93
CA MET A 1 46.17 37.19 54.28
C MET A 1 44.75 36.69 54.17
N THR A 2 44.16 36.83 53.00
CA THR A 2 42.75 36.50 52.75
C THR A 2 42.73 35.76 51.43
N GLU A 3 42.56 34.45 51.49
CA GLU A 3 42.50 33.55 50.35
C GLU A 3 41.07 33.53 49.82
N ASN A 4 40.88 33.99 48.58
CA ASN A 4 39.64 33.77 47.84
C ASN A 4 39.78 32.45 47.08
N LEU A 5 39.10 31.40 47.55
CA LEU A 5 38.85 30.19 46.78
C LEU A 5 37.64 30.43 45.86
N THR A 6 37.88 30.46 44.57
CA THR A 6 36.85 30.40 43.53
C THR A 6 36.45 28.93 43.35
N THR A 7 35.21 28.59 43.70
CA THR A 7 34.63 27.28 43.40
C THR A 7 34.08 27.32 41.96
N GLU A 8 34.81 26.75 41.01
CA GLU A 8 34.28 26.45 39.68
C GLU A 8 33.42 25.19 39.77
N THR A 9 32.10 25.37 39.76
CA THR A 9 31.12 24.29 39.59
C THR A 9 31.19 23.81 38.15
N HIS A 10 31.94 22.74 37.90
CA HIS A 10 31.93 22.03 36.63
C HIS A 10 30.70 21.11 36.60
N THR A 11 29.58 21.61 36.04
CA THR A 11 28.42 20.76 35.71
C THR A 11 28.81 19.88 34.53
N GLN A 12 29.22 18.66 34.85
CA GLN A 12 29.46 17.60 33.88
C GLN A 12 28.11 17.22 33.25
N ALA A 13 27.94 17.51 31.96
CA ALA A 13 26.82 17.02 31.20
C ALA A 13 26.91 15.49 31.12
N GLU A 14 25.94 14.78 31.70
CA GLU A 14 25.72 13.36 31.44
C GLU A 14 25.46 13.21 29.94
N ALA A 15 26.45 12.67 29.23
CA ALA A 15 26.25 12.12 27.90
C ALA A 15 25.30 10.93 28.07
N ALA A 16 24.06 11.09 27.63
CA ALA A 16 23.15 9.98 27.41
C ALA A 16 23.80 9.06 26.38
N THR A 17 24.41 7.97 26.84
CA THR A 17 24.81 6.85 25.99
C THR A 17 23.52 6.26 25.40
N GLU A 18 23.23 6.62 24.16
CA GLU A 18 22.29 5.87 23.33
C GLU A 18 22.86 4.45 23.19
N ASP A 19 22.25 3.49 23.88
CA ASP A 19 22.52 2.08 23.64
C ASP A 19 22.35 1.79 22.14
N PRO A 20 23.28 1.06 21.49
CA PRO A 20 23.12 0.71 20.08
C PRO A 20 21.83 -0.11 19.90
N PRO A 21 21.07 0.09 18.80
CA PRO A 21 19.81 -0.60 18.60
C PRO A 21 20.04 -2.12 18.64
N THR A 22 19.56 -2.76 19.70
CA THR A 22 19.61 -4.22 19.83
C THR A 22 18.88 -4.86 18.67
N PHE A 23 19.59 -5.69 17.90
CA PHE A 23 19.02 -6.43 16.77
C PHE A 23 17.92 -7.39 17.26
N ASP A 24 16.68 -7.13 16.86
CA ASP A 24 15.53 -7.97 17.19
C ASP A 24 15.33 -9.03 16.10
N LEU A 25 15.73 -10.26 16.41
CA LEU A 25 15.59 -11.42 15.53
C LEU A 25 14.12 -11.78 15.24
N ASN A 26 13.20 -11.57 16.19
CA ASN A 26 11.77 -11.83 15.97
C ASN A 26 11.14 -10.77 15.05
N ARG A 27 11.64 -9.54 15.10
CA ARG A 27 11.33 -8.48 14.13
C ARG A 27 11.87 -8.84 12.74
N TRP A 28 13.12 -9.26 12.64
CA TRP A 28 13.74 -9.67 11.38
C TRP A 28 13.06 -10.89 10.73
N LEU A 29 12.72 -11.92 11.53
CA LEU A 29 11.99 -13.10 11.06
C LEU A 29 10.52 -12.79 10.72
N GLY A 30 9.88 -11.87 11.46
CA GLY A 30 8.51 -11.42 11.22
C GLY A 30 8.34 -10.52 9.99
N GLU A 31 9.41 -9.90 9.52
CA GLU A 31 9.46 -9.16 8.24
C GLU A 31 9.67 -10.09 7.02
N GLY A 32 9.81 -11.41 7.26
CA GLY A 32 10.00 -12.44 6.24
C GLY A 32 8.82 -12.55 5.27
N LYS A 33 8.98 -11.90 4.10
CA LYS A 33 8.01 -11.77 2.99
C LYS A 33 6.71 -11.07 3.37
N ARG A 34 6.74 -9.74 3.26
CA ARG A 34 5.54 -8.89 3.24
C ARG A 34 4.61 -9.36 2.12
N HIS A 35 3.32 -9.47 2.42
CA HIS A 35 2.32 -9.74 1.38
C HIS A 35 2.30 -8.59 0.38
N THR A 36 2.17 -8.91 -0.89
CA THR A 36 2.20 -7.93 -1.98
C THR A 36 0.97 -8.12 -2.85
N ARG A 37 0.30 -7.02 -3.16
CA ARG A 37 -0.83 -6.97 -4.08
C ARG A 37 -0.48 -6.05 -5.25
N THR A 38 -0.72 -6.52 -6.47
CA THR A 38 -0.50 -5.74 -7.69
C THR A 38 -1.83 -5.48 -8.38
N LEU A 39 -2.02 -4.26 -8.87
CA LEU A 39 -3.18 -3.85 -9.66
C LEU A 39 -2.72 -3.09 -10.92
N THR A 40 -3.38 -3.30 -12.05
CA THR A 40 -3.12 -2.54 -13.27
C THR A 40 -3.96 -1.26 -13.28
N VAL A 41 -3.31 -0.12 -13.51
CA VAL A 41 -3.93 1.18 -13.77
C VAL A 41 -3.63 1.64 -15.19
N TYR A 42 -4.40 2.61 -15.66
CA TYR A 42 -4.23 3.29 -16.93
C TYR A 42 -3.94 4.77 -16.65
N LEU A 43 -2.76 5.23 -17.05
CA LEU A 43 -2.29 6.60 -16.78
C LEU A 43 -2.88 7.64 -17.74
N ASP A 44 -3.59 7.21 -18.77
CA ASP A 44 -4.28 8.09 -19.69
C ASP A 44 -5.77 7.73 -19.73
N PRO A 45 -6.62 8.44 -18.94
CA PRO A 45 -8.05 8.21 -18.95
C PRO A 45 -8.73 8.68 -20.25
N GLY A 46 -8.09 9.55 -21.03
CA GLY A 46 -8.61 10.05 -22.31
C GLY A 46 -8.76 8.97 -23.37
N LEU A 47 -7.87 7.96 -23.34
CA LEU A 47 -7.88 6.84 -24.28
C LEU A 47 -9.17 6.01 -24.25
N LEU A 48 -9.86 5.94 -23.12
CA LEU A 48 -11.15 5.26 -23.04
C LEU A 48 -12.25 6.04 -23.77
N GLY A 49 -12.20 7.37 -23.70
CA GLY A 49 -13.10 8.24 -24.46
C GLY A 49 -12.84 8.12 -25.97
N GLU A 50 -11.56 8.21 -26.37
CA GLU A 50 -11.15 8.01 -27.78
C GLU A 50 -11.60 6.63 -28.31
N ALA A 51 -11.52 5.57 -27.48
CA ALA A 51 -11.95 4.23 -27.88
C ALA A 51 -13.46 4.16 -28.11
N GLN A 52 -14.24 4.82 -27.25
CA GLN A 52 -15.69 4.89 -27.41
C GLN A 52 -16.08 5.68 -28.66
N GLU A 53 -15.45 6.83 -28.91
CA GLU A 53 -15.67 7.63 -30.10
C GLU A 53 -15.32 6.88 -31.40
N LEU A 54 -14.17 6.20 -31.42
CA LEU A 54 -13.77 5.38 -32.57
C LEU A 54 -14.77 4.23 -32.80
N GLN A 55 -15.27 3.60 -31.74
CA GLN A 55 -16.27 2.55 -31.84
C GLN A 55 -17.59 3.06 -32.44
N GLU A 56 -18.02 4.27 -32.07
CA GLU A 56 -19.20 4.90 -32.68
C GLU A 56 -18.97 5.25 -34.16
N ARG A 57 -17.76 5.72 -34.53
CA ARG A 57 -17.38 5.95 -35.94
C ARG A 57 -17.41 4.66 -36.76
N ILE A 58 -16.89 3.56 -36.23
CA ILE A 58 -16.94 2.23 -36.86
C ILE A 58 -18.40 1.76 -37.04
N LYS A 59 -19.25 1.93 -36.02
CA LYS A 59 -20.68 1.61 -36.14
C LYS A 59 -21.39 2.46 -37.20
N ALA A 60 -21.09 3.75 -37.26
CA ALA A 60 -21.66 4.66 -38.24
C ALA A 60 -21.23 4.29 -39.67
N HIS A 61 -19.94 4.01 -39.87
CA HIS A 61 -19.40 3.51 -41.13
C HIS A 61 -20.10 2.22 -41.58
N ASN A 62 -20.17 1.21 -40.71
CA ASN A 62 -20.83 -0.07 -41.02
C ASN A 62 -22.33 0.09 -41.37
N LYS A 63 -23.02 1.07 -40.80
CA LYS A 63 -24.42 1.38 -41.14
C LYS A 63 -24.56 2.09 -42.48
N GLY A 64 -23.60 2.94 -42.86
CA GLY A 64 -23.61 3.73 -44.10
C GLY A 64 -22.92 3.05 -45.28
N ALA A 65 -22.10 2.03 -45.05
CA ALA A 65 -21.25 1.40 -46.06
C ALA A 65 -22.02 0.77 -47.22
N SER A 66 -23.28 0.37 -47.03
CA SER A 66 -24.13 -0.18 -48.11
C SER A 66 -24.58 0.86 -49.14
N LEU A 67 -24.43 2.15 -48.83
CA LEU A 67 -24.81 3.28 -49.69
C LEU A 67 -23.60 4.00 -50.31
N GLN A 68 -22.38 3.59 -49.95
CA GLN A 68 -21.13 4.17 -50.45
C GLN A 68 -20.55 3.35 -51.60
N ASP A 69 -19.66 3.99 -52.36
CA ASP A 69 -18.84 3.28 -53.34
C ASP A 69 -18.00 2.19 -52.64
N PRO A 70 -17.94 0.95 -53.16
CA PRO A 70 -17.23 -0.15 -52.51
C PRO A 70 -15.74 0.12 -52.27
N GLN A 71 -15.09 0.90 -53.15
CA GLN A 71 -13.68 1.23 -53.03
C GLN A 71 -13.45 2.25 -51.91
N GLU A 72 -14.32 3.27 -51.83
CA GLU A 72 -14.27 4.27 -50.76
C GLU A 72 -14.61 3.66 -49.39
N ALA A 73 -15.60 2.77 -49.33
CA ALA A 73 -15.97 2.04 -48.13
C ALA A 73 -14.82 1.16 -47.62
N ALA A 74 -14.12 0.46 -48.51
CA ALA A 74 -12.96 -0.36 -48.16
C ALA A 74 -11.78 0.47 -47.65
N GLN A 75 -11.54 1.64 -48.24
CA GLN A 75 -10.46 2.53 -47.82
C GLN A 75 -10.72 3.14 -46.43
N GLN A 76 -11.95 3.60 -46.17
CA GLN A 76 -12.35 4.09 -44.85
C GLN A 76 -12.31 2.98 -43.78
N ALA A 77 -12.67 1.75 -44.13
CA ALA A 77 -12.56 0.61 -43.22
C ALA A 77 -11.10 0.33 -42.83
N ALA A 78 -10.17 0.39 -43.80
CA ALA A 78 -8.74 0.21 -43.53
C ALA A 78 -8.18 1.29 -42.60
N GLU A 79 -8.56 2.56 -42.81
CA GLU A 79 -8.14 3.68 -41.96
C GLU A 79 -8.68 3.54 -40.53
N LEU A 80 -9.96 3.17 -40.36
CA LEU A 80 -10.55 2.92 -39.04
C LEU A 80 -9.86 1.75 -38.32
N GLN A 81 -9.45 0.72 -39.06
CA GLN A 81 -8.74 -0.42 -38.50
C GLN A 81 -7.30 -0.05 -38.07
N GLU A 82 -6.62 0.81 -38.82
CA GLU A 82 -5.31 1.36 -38.45
C GLU A 82 -5.43 2.22 -37.18
N GLN A 83 -6.41 3.13 -37.14
CA GLN A 83 -6.69 3.96 -35.95
C GLN A 83 -7.01 3.10 -34.72
N GLN A 84 -7.73 1.99 -34.91
CA GLN A 84 -8.01 1.05 -33.82
C GLN A 84 -6.74 0.39 -33.31
N ALA A 85 -5.88 -0.10 -34.21
CA ALA A 85 -4.62 -0.75 -33.84
C ALA A 85 -3.68 0.22 -33.11
N GLU A 86 -3.59 1.47 -33.56
CA GLU A 86 -2.81 2.52 -32.90
C GLU A 86 -3.34 2.84 -31.51
N LEU A 87 -4.66 3.00 -31.37
CA LEU A 87 -5.28 3.29 -30.09
C LEU A 87 -5.11 2.14 -29.10
N GLU A 88 -5.24 0.89 -29.55
CA GLU A 88 -4.96 -0.29 -28.72
C GLU A 88 -3.50 -0.32 -28.25
N ALA A 89 -2.56 0.07 -29.11
CA ALA A 89 -1.15 0.20 -28.73
C ALA A 89 -0.94 1.29 -27.67
N ARG A 90 -1.58 2.46 -27.81
CA ARG A 90 -1.55 3.55 -26.81
C ARG A 90 -2.17 3.11 -25.48
N ILE A 91 -3.30 2.41 -25.50
CA ILE A 91 -3.94 1.86 -24.29
C ILE A 91 -3.03 0.84 -23.62
N ARG A 92 -2.33 0.01 -24.39
CA ARG A 92 -1.38 -0.95 -23.83
C ARG A 92 -0.18 -0.24 -23.21
N ALA A 93 0.32 0.82 -23.84
CA ALA A 93 1.42 1.62 -23.34
C ALA A 93 1.07 2.46 -22.11
N SER A 94 -0.21 2.84 -21.93
CA SER A 94 -0.66 3.59 -20.75
C SER A 94 -0.86 2.72 -19.51
N LYS A 95 -0.71 1.40 -19.63
CA LYS A 95 -0.77 0.47 -18.51
C LYS A 95 0.43 0.69 -17.59
N ALA A 96 0.13 0.89 -16.31
CA ALA A 96 1.12 0.81 -15.26
C ALA A 96 0.66 -0.17 -14.19
N GLU A 97 1.60 -0.91 -13.62
CA GLU A 97 1.33 -1.79 -12.49
C GLU A 97 1.59 -1.01 -11.20
N VAL A 98 0.57 -0.89 -10.35
CA VAL A 98 0.72 -0.39 -8.98
C VAL A 98 0.86 -1.59 -8.07
N THR A 99 1.99 -1.70 -7.41
CA THR A 99 2.29 -2.77 -6.45
C THR A 99 2.30 -2.18 -5.05
N VAL A 100 1.54 -2.80 -4.14
CA VAL A 100 1.39 -2.36 -2.76
C VAL A 100 1.83 -3.50 -1.84
N GLU A 101 2.77 -3.19 -0.95
CA GLU A 101 3.18 -4.07 0.13
C GLU A 101 2.28 -3.91 1.35
N ALA A 102 2.08 -5.00 2.08
CA ALA A 102 1.34 -5.03 3.34
C ALA A 102 2.05 -4.17 4.41
N LEU A 103 1.24 -3.46 5.21
CA LEU A 103 1.70 -2.75 6.39
C LEU A 103 2.20 -3.75 7.44
N SER A 104 3.42 -3.54 7.94
CA SER A 104 3.84 -4.12 9.22
C SER A 104 3.33 -3.25 10.38
N ASP A 105 3.26 -3.80 11.59
CA ASP A 105 2.86 -3.04 12.80
C ASP A 105 3.76 -1.81 13.02
N THR A 106 5.07 -1.94 12.77
CA THR A 106 6.02 -0.82 12.84
C THR A 106 5.80 0.23 11.76
N ASP A 107 5.35 -0.17 10.56
CA ASP A 107 5.01 0.76 9.50
C ASP A 107 3.71 1.51 9.82
N ALA A 108 2.76 0.86 10.51
CA ALA A 108 1.50 1.48 10.93
C ALA A 108 1.71 2.57 11.98
N GLU A 109 2.59 2.34 12.97
CA GLU A 109 2.95 3.36 13.97
C GLU A 109 3.70 4.54 13.34
N ALA A 110 4.69 4.25 12.47
CA ALA A 110 5.42 5.28 11.75
C ALA A 110 4.51 6.09 10.81
N PHE A 111 3.54 5.44 10.18
CA PHE A 111 2.52 6.07 9.36
C PHE A 111 1.62 7.01 10.18
N ALA A 112 1.15 6.56 11.35
CA ALA A 112 0.30 7.37 12.21
C ALA A 112 1.02 8.64 12.72
N ALA A 113 2.31 8.52 13.07
CA ALA A 113 3.12 9.65 13.49
C ALA A 113 3.32 10.69 12.37
N GLU A 114 3.63 10.23 11.15
CA GLU A 114 3.83 11.11 9.99
C GLU A 114 2.52 11.76 9.53
N TYR A 115 1.41 11.02 9.54
CA TYR A 115 0.09 11.57 9.25
C TYR A 115 -0.28 12.68 10.24
N ALA A 116 -0.07 12.45 11.55
CA ALA A 116 -0.33 13.46 12.58
C ALA A 116 0.59 14.69 12.46
N GLN A 117 1.83 14.51 12.00
CA GLN A 117 2.76 15.61 11.75
C GLN A 117 2.35 16.43 10.52
N VAL A 118 1.92 15.77 9.44
CA VAL A 118 1.39 16.44 8.24
C VAL A 118 0.12 17.19 8.58
N GLU A 119 -0.82 16.59 9.32
CA GLU A 119 -2.06 17.24 9.75
C GLU A 119 -1.81 18.49 10.60
N LYS A 120 -0.87 18.43 11.55
CA LYS A 120 -0.52 19.56 12.42
C LYS A 120 0.22 20.69 11.69
N ASN A 121 1.02 20.36 10.68
CA ASN A 121 1.86 21.32 9.95
C ASN A 121 1.25 21.74 8.60
N SER A 122 0.04 21.29 8.27
CA SER A 122 -0.48 21.44 6.90
C SER A 122 -0.89 22.87 6.59
N THR A 123 -0.04 23.58 5.86
CA THR A 123 -0.45 24.64 4.92
C THR A 123 -1.03 24.07 3.63
N ARG A 124 -1.04 22.75 3.43
CA ARG A 124 -1.54 22.08 2.22
C ARG A 124 -3.04 21.85 2.35
N GLN A 125 -3.83 22.45 1.44
CA GLN A 125 -5.27 22.23 1.30
C GLN A 125 -5.54 20.88 0.61
N TRP A 126 -5.16 19.78 1.23
CA TRP A 126 -5.49 18.46 0.72
C TRP A 126 -6.80 17.97 1.32
N ASP A 127 -7.58 17.24 0.53
CA ASP A 127 -8.68 16.44 1.07
C ASP A 127 -8.09 15.40 2.04
N GLN A 128 -8.52 15.44 3.31
CA GLN A 128 -8.05 14.54 4.36
C GLN A 128 -8.19 13.05 3.97
N SER A 129 -9.19 12.71 3.16
CA SER A 129 -9.41 11.34 2.68
C SER A 129 -8.37 10.85 1.67
N ILE A 130 -7.55 11.75 1.11
CA ILE A 130 -6.50 11.46 0.12
C ILE A 130 -5.12 11.43 0.77
N VAL A 131 -4.88 12.29 1.77
CA VAL A 131 -3.59 12.45 2.45
C VAL A 131 -3.05 11.12 2.96
N GLY A 132 -3.88 10.39 3.72
CA GLY A 132 -3.46 9.10 4.30
C GLY A 132 -3.09 8.07 3.24
N THR A 133 -3.85 8.02 2.14
CA THR A 133 -3.56 7.10 1.02
C THR A 133 -2.25 7.46 0.32
N CYS A 134 -1.97 8.75 0.08
CA CYS A 134 -0.74 9.18 -0.57
C CYS A 134 0.51 8.92 0.29
N ILE A 135 0.42 9.14 1.60
CA ILE A 135 1.52 8.84 2.54
C ILE A 135 1.77 7.33 2.60
N ALA A 136 0.71 6.51 2.63
CA ALA A 136 0.83 5.05 2.67
C ALA A 136 1.53 4.52 1.39
N LEU A 137 1.09 5.00 0.23
CA LEU A 137 1.68 4.63 -1.06
C LEU A 137 3.11 5.14 -1.23
N ALA A 138 3.49 6.25 -0.60
CA ALA A 138 4.86 6.73 -0.66
C ALA A 138 5.85 5.79 0.03
N LYS A 139 5.40 5.03 1.03
CA LYS A 139 6.22 4.06 1.76
C LYS A 139 6.12 2.65 1.17
N LEU A 140 4.91 2.23 0.80
CA LEU A 140 4.59 0.83 0.50
C LEU A 140 4.22 0.57 -0.95
N GLY A 141 3.98 1.65 -1.71
CA GLY A 141 3.54 1.59 -3.09
C GLY A 141 4.68 1.79 -4.07
N THR A 142 4.57 1.12 -5.21
CA THR A 142 5.33 1.44 -6.42
C THR A 142 4.38 1.53 -7.61
N ILE A 143 4.76 2.28 -8.64
CA ILE A 143 4.08 2.30 -9.94
C ILE A 143 5.11 2.07 -11.05
N GLY A 144 4.89 1.05 -11.88
CA GLY A 144 5.89 0.64 -12.88
C GLY A 144 7.24 0.23 -12.28
N GLY A 145 7.26 -0.19 -11.00
CA GLY A 145 8.48 -0.51 -10.25
C GLY A 145 9.15 0.70 -9.58
N GLU A 146 8.66 1.93 -9.79
CA GLU A 146 9.22 3.13 -9.16
C GLU A 146 8.44 3.53 -7.90
N ARG A 147 9.16 3.94 -6.85
CA ARG A 147 8.56 4.50 -5.64
C ARG A 147 8.41 6.01 -5.79
N LEU A 148 7.20 6.51 -5.57
CA LEU A 148 6.87 7.93 -5.68
C LEU A 148 6.73 8.58 -4.31
N THR A 149 6.91 9.90 -4.24
CA THR A 149 6.61 10.69 -3.04
C THR A 149 5.11 10.89 -2.84
N ALA A 150 4.69 11.26 -1.63
CA ALA A 150 3.28 11.54 -1.34
C ALA A 150 2.72 12.67 -2.24
N ASP A 151 3.54 13.66 -2.57
CA ASP A 151 3.17 14.75 -3.50
C ASP A 151 2.93 14.26 -4.93
N GLN A 152 3.75 13.33 -5.41
CA GLN A 152 3.59 12.73 -6.73
C GLN A 152 2.34 11.86 -6.79
N TRP A 153 2.10 11.04 -5.76
CA TRP A 153 0.85 10.28 -5.62
C TRP A 153 -0.38 11.18 -5.56
N HIS A 154 -0.28 12.32 -4.87
CA HIS A 154 -1.37 13.29 -4.81
C HIS A 154 -1.70 13.86 -6.20
N LYS A 155 -0.68 14.26 -6.97
CA LYS A 155 -0.88 14.72 -8.36
C LYS A 155 -1.55 13.66 -9.24
N LEU A 156 -1.12 12.39 -9.12
CA LEU A 156 -1.74 11.30 -9.85
C LEU A 156 -3.20 11.06 -9.43
N SER A 157 -3.51 11.17 -8.14
CA SER A 157 -4.87 11.01 -7.60
C SER A 157 -5.85 12.07 -8.09
N GLN A 158 -5.37 13.28 -8.40
CA GLN A 158 -6.17 14.39 -8.93
C GLN A 158 -6.29 14.38 -10.46
N GLY A 159 -5.41 13.66 -11.15
CA GLY A 159 -5.37 13.61 -12.61
C GLY A 159 -5.61 12.20 -13.14
N PRO A 160 -4.58 11.53 -13.72
CA PRO A 160 -4.69 10.22 -14.36
C PRO A 160 -5.45 9.13 -13.60
N LEU A 161 -5.31 9.10 -12.28
CA LEU A 161 -5.87 8.04 -11.44
C LEU A 161 -7.18 8.45 -10.77
N ALA A 162 -7.72 9.64 -11.05
CA ALA A 162 -8.92 10.15 -10.39
C ALA A 162 -10.14 9.21 -10.54
N GLY A 163 -11.07 9.32 -9.61
CA GLY A 163 -12.32 8.56 -9.62
C GLY A 163 -12.13 7.06 -9.36
N GLY A 164 -12.62 6.21 -10.27
CA GLY A 164 -12.70 4.77 -10.08
C GLY A 164 -11.34 4.06 -9.93
N GLN A 165 -10.28 4.56 -10.56
CA GLN A 165 -8.94 3.98 -10.42
C GLN A 165 -8.37 4.22 -9.02
N TRP A 166 -8.52 5.44 -8.49
CA TRP A 166 -8.10 5.78 -7.12
C TRP A 166 -8.85 4.95 -6.07
N ALA A 167 -10.16 4.74 -6.26
CA ALA A 167 -10.94 3.89 -5.36
C ALA A 167 -10.41 2.43 -5.32
N ARG A 168 -10.00 1.88 -6.47
CA ARG A 168 -9.38 0.55 -6.54
C ARG A 168 -8.02 0.49 -5.87
N ILE A 169 -7.22 1.55 -5.98
CA ILE A 169 -5.94 1.66 -5.26
C ILE A 169 -6.18 1.66 -3.74
N LYS A 170 -7.13 2.47 -3.25
CA LYS A 170 -7.50 2.47 -1.82
C LYS A 170 -7.92 1.09 -1.32
N GLN A 171 -8.77 0.40 -2.09
CA GLN A 171 -9.19 -0.96 -1.75
C GLN A 171 -8.02 -1.95 -1.74
N THR A 172 -7.08 -1.82 -2.66
CA THR A 172 -5.91 -2.71 -2.72
C THR A 172 -4.99 -2.52 -1.51
N ILE A 173 -4.80 -1.29 -1.04
CA ILE A 173 -4.06 -1.01 0.19
C ILE A 173 -4.75 -1.68 1.39
N LEU A 174 -6.07 -1.55 1.50
CA LEU A 174 -6.84 -2.18 2.58
C LEU A 174 -6.70 -3.70 2.55
N LEU A 175 -6.82 -4.32 1.36
CA LEU A 175 -6.68 -5.76 1.20
C LEU A 175 -5.26 -6.25 1.50
N ALA A 176 -4.22 -5.54 1.05
CA ALA A 176 -2.84 -5.87 1.37
C ALA A 176 -2.59 -5.83 2.88
N SER A 177 -3.22 -4.88 3.59
CA SER A 177 -3.09 -4.74 5.05
C SER A 177 -3.83 -5.82 5.84
N GLN A 178 -4.92 -6.38 5.29
CA GLN A 178 -5.68 -7.47 5.91
C GLN A 178 -5.02 -8.85 5.75
N GLU A 179 -4.09 -8.98 4.80
CA GLU A 179 -3.35 -10.22 4.58
C GLU A 179 -2.17 -10.40 5.53
N THR A 180 -1.81 -9.37 6.31
CA THR A 180 -0.83 -9.50 7.38
C THR A 180 -1.41 -10.40 8.48
N PRO A 181 -0.83 -11.59 8.75
CA PRO A 181 -1.39 -12.49 9.76
C PRO A 181 -1.31 -11.83 11.15
N ASP A 182 -2.48 -11.67 11.75
CA ASP A 182 -2.67 -11.15 13.10
C ASP A 182 -1.88 -12.02 14.09
N ARG A 183 -0.92 -11.42 14.81
CA ARG A 183 0.06 -12.11 15.68
C ARG A 183 -0.56 -12.80 16.92
N LEU A 184 -1.88 -12.94 17.01
CA LEU A 184 -2.57 -13.46 18.18
C LEU A 184 -3.10 -14.89 18.05
N THR A 185 -3.08 -15.51 16.86
CA THR A 185 -3.67 -16.86 16.70
C THR A 185 -2.68 -18.02 16.91
N THR A 186 -1.37 -17.78 16.96
CA THR A 186 -0.35 -18.85 17.15
C THR A 186 0.14 -18.97 18.60
N ARG A 187 -0.62 -18.45 19.58
CA ARG A 187 -0.40 -18.71 21.00
C ARG A 187 -1.47 -19.64 21.56
N ARG A 188 -1.74 -20.75 20.87
CA ARG A 188 -2.44 -21.89 21.46
C ARG A 188 -1.80 -23.16 20.95
N ILE A 189 -1.50 -24.05 21.90
CA ILE A 189 -0.92 -25.39 21.74
C ILE A 189 0.62 -25.43 21.70
N VAL A 190 1.24 -25.06 22.82
CA VAL A 190 2.26 -25.94 23.41
C VAL A 190 1.81 -26.20 24.85
N THR A 191 1.04 -27.27 25.03
CA THR A 191 0.81 -27.85 26.35
C THR A 191 2.17 -28.40 26.80
N PRO A 192 2.75 -27.98 27.94
CA PRO A 192 3.94 -28.64 28.45
C PRO A 192 3.54 -30.07 28.85
N GLU A 193 4.05 -31.03 28.10
CA GLU A 193 4.07 -32.45 28.42
C GLU A 193 4.95 -32.66 29.67
N GLY A 194 4.40 -33.33 30.69
CA GLY A 194 5.18 -33.89 31.79
C GLY A 194 4.93 -33.26 33.17
N ALA A 195 3.85 -33.65 33.84
CA ALA A 195 3.81 -33.67 35.30
C ALA A 195 4.35 -35.04 35.77
N PRO A 196 5.39 -35.10 36.63
CA PRO A 196 5.84 -36.38 37.17
C PRO A 196 4.90 -36.87 38.27
N GLU A 197 4.66 -38.18 38.23
CA GLU A 197 3.99 -38.97 39.25
C GLU A 197 4.68 -38.91 40.62
N GLY A 198 3.88 -39.07 41.67
CA GLY A 198 4.28 -39.29 43.06
C GLY A 198 3.19 -38.72 43.96
N GLY A 199 2.32 -39.48 44.62
CA GLY A 199 2.56 -40.70 45.38
C GLY A 199 2.28 -40.36 46.85
N GLY A 200 1.23 -40.94 47.43
CA GLY A 200 0.88 -40.70 48.84
C GLY A 200 -0.50 -41.21 49.23
N GLU A 201 -0.56 -42.52 49.54
CA GLU A 201 -1.67 -43.21 50.22
C GLU A 201 -1.93 -42.70 51.65
N ALA A 202 -3.20 -42.71 52.07
CA ALA A 202 -3.74 -43.32 53.30
C ALA A 202 -5.27 -43.08 53.31
N SER A 203 -6.11 -44.13 53.18
CA SER A 203 -6.81 -44.86 54.26
C SER A 203 -7.68 -43.95 55.16
N GLU A 204 -8.95 -44.18 55.48
CA GLU A 204 -9.68 -45.45 55.67
C GLU A 204 -11.19 -45.18 55.87
N ALA A 205 -12.00 -46.19 55.50
CA ALA A 205 -13.30 -46.62 56.05
C ALA A 205 -14.45 -45.63 56.31
N ALA A 206 -15.59 -45.93 55.66
CA ALA A 206 -16.75 -46.48 56.39
C ALA A 206 -17.72 -47.16 55.41
N SER A 207 -17.78 -48.49 55.48
CA SER A 207 -18.90 -49.30 54.99
C SER A 207 -19.95 -49.41 56.08
N GLN A 208 -21.24 -49.42 55.69
CA GLN A 208 -22.24 -50.45 56.00
C GLN A 208 -23.65 -49.85 56.17
N GLU A 209 -24.55 -50.50 55.41
CA GLU A 209 -26.01 -50.65 55.57
C GLU A 209 -26.95 -49.45 55.35
#